data_AF-A0A075GLR6-F1
#
_entry.id   AF-A0A075GLR6-F1
#
_cell.length_a   1.000
_cell.length_b   1.000
_cell.length_c   1.000
_cell.angle_alpha   90.00
_cell.angle_beta   90.00
_cell.angle_gamma   90.00
#
_symmetry.space_group_name_H-M   'P 1'
#
loop_
_entity.id
_entity.type
_entity.pdbx_description
1 polymer ?
#
loop_
_entity_poly.entity_id
_entity_poly.type
_entity_poly.pdbx_seq_one_letter_code
_entity_poly.pdbx_strand_id
1 'polypeptide(L)'
;DYIEVLYGVPAAYGIVSNILSTKVGINAFLDGYLASENVRFRDKKFTFDASTATDEIQQGDVVVSYPKLEKKYSSFSVSIDPGEVRKGDLLGIMGANALGKTTMMKMIAGVEKPDSGSVGKKIKISYKPQYLTNDVDIEVITMLENANEGFIDDTTEEEQIIEPLRIKKLYNKSMKYLSGGELQKVAVATCLLKKADLYALDEPSAFLDVEDRIAVGKFLQKFCRSFGKSAIVIDHDLQLMDLVSDSMVIFEGTSSVEGYATSPLPKIDAMNRFLKSLDITFRRDEKSRRPRVNKDGSRLDKDQKGNHNYYYKK
;
A
#
# COMPACT_ATOMS: atom_id res chain seq x y z
N ASP A 1 -3.95 24.31 -14.87
CA ASP A 1 -3.48 22.91 -14.88
C ASP A 1 -4.33 22.10 -15.84
N TYR A 2 -3.69 21.55 -16.85
CA TYR A 2 -4.31 20.74 -17.89
C TYR A 2 -3.68 19.34 -17.87
N ILE A 3 -4.44 18.33 -18.29
CA ILE A 3 -3.97 16.94 -18.34
C ILE A 3 -4.40 16.30 -19.65
N GLU A 4 -3.59 15.35 -20.12
CA GLU A 4 -3.90 14.47 -21.24
C GLU A 4 -3.89 13.03 -20.73
N VAL A 5 -4.78 12.20 -21.25
CA VAL A 5 -4.88 10.78 -20.92
C VAL A 5 -4.25 9.99 -22.05
N LEU A 6 -3.21 9.21 -21.73
CA LEU A 6 -2.63 8.25 -22.66
C LEU A 6 -3.35 6.91 -22.48
N TYR A 7 -3.87 6.36 -23.57
CA TYR A 7 -4.58 5.08 -23.56
C TYR A 7 -4.24 4.25 -24.81
N GLY A 8 -4.45 2.92 -24.74
CA GLY A 8 -4.16 2.02 -25.84
C GLY A 8 -3.93 0.60 -25.36
N VAL A 9 -3.21 -0.20 -26.14
CA VAL A 9 -2.83 -1.57 -25.78
C VAL A 9 -1.33 -1.58 -25.45
N PRO A 10 -0.94 -1.96 -24.22
CA PRO A 10 0.47 -2.01 -23.83
C PRO A 10 1.33 -2.79 -24.82
N ALA A 11 2.47 -2.22 -25.19
CA ALA A 11 3.41 -2.77 -26.20
C ALA A 11 2.85 -2.94 -27.62
N ALA A 12 1.67 -2.39 -27.94
CA ALA A 12 1.11 -2.39 -29.30
C ALA A 12 0.90 -0.96 -29.84
N TYR A 13 0.13 -0.12 -29.14
CA TYR A 13 -0.09 1.27 -29.55
C TYR A 13 -0.50 2.16 -28.37
N GLY A 14 -0.35 3.47 -28.53
CA GLY A 14 -0.82 4.49 -27.58
C GLY A 14 -1.42 5.69 -28.31
N ILE A 15 -2.48 6.24 -27.73
CA ILE A 15 -3.22 7.42 -28.20
C ILE A 15 -3.22 8.44 -27.07
N VAL A 16 -3.06 9.71 -27.43
CA VAL A 16 -3.13 10.85 -26.51
C VAL A 16 -4.50 11.50 -26.66
N SER A 17 -5.23 11.67 -25.55
CA SER A 17 -6.51 12.37 -25.56
C SER A 17 -6.34 13.86 -25.87
N ASN A 18 -7.44 14.53 -26.16
CA ASN A 18 -7.48 16.00 -26.10
C ASN A 18 -7.12 16.53 -24.71
N ILE A 19 -6.75 17.81 -24.66
CA ILE A 19 -6.45 18.52 -23.41
C ILE A 19 -7.71 18.62 -22.54
N LEU A 20 -7.63 18.11 -21.32
CA LEU A 20 -8.70 18.13 -20.33
C LEU A 20 -8.30 18.97 -19.11
N SER A 21 -9.30 19.52 -18.41
CA SER A 21 -9.04 20.05 -17.06
C SER A 21 -8.68 18.89 -16.11
N THR A 22 -7.87 19.17 -15.09
CA THR A 22 -7.42 18.14 -14.12
C THR A 22 -8.58 17.37 -13.47
N LYS A 23 -9.71 18.01 -13.15
CA LYS A 23 -10.89 17.31 -12.58
C LYS A 23 -11.50 16.34 -13.60
N VAL A 24 -11.69 16.80 -14.84
CA VAL A 24 -12.35 16.02 -15.89
C VAL A 24 -11.49 14.84 -16.30
N GLY A 25 -10.21 15.06 -16.61
CA GLY A 25 -9.36 13.98 -17.11
C GLY A 25 -9.05 12.90 -16.06
N ILE A 26 -8.88 13.24 -14.77
CA ILE A 26 -8.67 12.23 -13.73
C ILE A 26 -9.94 11.39 -13.56
N ASN A 27 -11.12 12.02 -13.54
CA ASN A 27 -12.37 11.27 -13.42
C ASN A 27 -12.64 10.41 -14.65
N ALA A 28 -12.36 10.89 -15.86
CA ALA A 28 -12.44 10.10 -17.10
C ALA A 28 -11.47 8.91 -17.08
N PHE A 29 -10.24 9.12 -16.60
CA PHE A 29 -9.24 8.07 -16.42
C PHE A 29 -9.75 6.96 -15.48
N LEU A 30 -10.27 7.36 -14.32
CA LEU A 30 -10.84 6.44 -13.33
C LEU A 30 -12.13 5.76 -13.81
N ASP A 31 -12.94 6.42 -14.64
CA ASP A 31 -14.14 5.86 -15.26
C ASP A 31 -13.84 4.89 -16.42
N GLY A 32 -12.61 4.89 -16.96
CA GLY A 32 -12.26 4.07 -18.12
C GLY A 32 -12.87 4.58 -19.44
N TYR A 33 -13.37 5.81 -19.47
CA TYR A 33 -14.14 6.34 -20.59
C TYR A 33 -13.90 7.84 -20.82
N LEU A 34 -13.50 8.19 -22.05
CA LEU A 34 -13.32 9.56 -22.53
C LEU A 34 -14.59 9.99 -23.28
N ALA A 35 -15.45 10.76 -22.62
CA ALA A 35 -16.73 11.18 -23.19
C ALA A 35 -16.60 12.08 -24.43
N SER A 36 -15.60 12.96 -24.47
CA SER A 36 -15.36 13.85 -25.62
C SER A 36 -14.97 13.12 -26.90
N GLU A 37 -14.34 11.96 -26.76
CA GLU A 37 -13.86 11.13 -27.88
C GLU A 37 -14.74 9.90 -28.09
N ASN A 38 -15.73 9.69 -27.22
CA ASN A 38 -16.58 8.51 -27.18
C ASN A 38 -15.78 7.19 -27.14
N VAL A 39 -14.66 7.18 -26.42
CA VAL A 39 -13.77 6.00 -26.32
C VAL A 39 -13.83 5.41 -24.92
N ARG A 40 -14.14 4.11 -24.85
CA ARG A 40 -13.95 3.29 -23.65
C ARG A 40 -12.62 2.55 -23.79
N PHE A 41 -11.63 2.95 -22.99
CA PHE A 41 -10.32 2.29 -22.95
C PHE A 41 -10.24 1.26 -21.80
N ARG A 42 -11.25 1.20 -20.93
CA ARG A 42 -11.34 0.21 -19.86
C ARG A 42 -12.80 -0.13 -19.50
N ASP A 43 -13.07 -1.42 -19.29
CA ASP A 43 -14.42 -1.92 -19.00
C ASP A 43 -14.87 -1.64 -17.57
N LYS A 44 -13.95 -1.83 -16.61
CA LYS A 44 -14.23 -1.62 -15.18
C LYS A 44 -13.86 -0.21 -14.78
N LYS A 45 -14.67 0.40 -13.91
CA LYS A 45 -14.36 1.68 -13.27
C LYS A 45 -13.49 1.47 -12.04
N PHE A 46 -12.64 2.43 -11.73
CA PHE A 46 -11.99 2.51 -10.42
C PHE A 46 -12.72 3.53 -9.54
N THR A 47 -13.36 3.00 -8.51
CA THR A 47 -13.89 3.77 -7.39
C THR A 47 -12.99 3.62 -6.19
N PHE A 48 -12.82 4.71 -5.44
CA PHE A 48 -12.21 4.70 -4.11
C PHE A 48 -13.31 4.61 -3.06
N ASP A 49 -14.16 3.59 -3.21
CA ASP A 49 -15.17 3.32 -2.20
C ASP A 49 -14.44 3.17 -0.88
N ALA A 50 -14.87 3.97 0.10
CA ALA A 50 -14.33 3.87 1.44
C ALA A 50 -14.48 2.41 1.81
N SER A 51 -13.36 1.78 2.17
CA SER A 51 -13.38 0.51 2.90
C SER A 51 -14.50 0.64 3.92
N THR A 52 -15.60 -0.08 3.74
CA THR A 52 -16.69 -0.11 4.69
C THR A 52 -16.09 -0.68 5.97
N ALA A 53 -15.61 0.22 6.83
CA ALA A 53 -15.22 -0.04 8.20
C ALA A 53 -16.49 -0.19 9.05
N THR A 54 -17.43 -1.00 8.55
CA THR A 54 -18.79 -1.17 9.06
C THR A 54 -19.34 -2.58 8.87
N ASP A 55 -18.61 -3.50 8.23
CA ASP A 55 -18.83 -4.89 8.59
C ASP A 55 -18.16 -5.01 9.95
N GLU A 56 -18.96 -5.27 10.99
CA GLU A 56 -18.51 -5.53 12.35
C GLU A 56 -17.29 -6.44 12.26
N ILE A 57 -16.09 -5.86 12.46
CA ILE A 57 -14.88 -6.63 12.54
C ILE A 57 -15.09 -7.50 13.77
N GLN A 58 -15.46 -8.77 13.57
CA GLN A 58 -15.21 -9.78 14.59
C GLN A 58 -13.74 -9.64 14.90
N GLN A 59 -13.42 -9.09 16.08
CA GLN A 59 -12.05 -8.78 16.47
C GLN A 59 -11.23 -10.06 16.30
N GLY A 60 -10.42 -10.10 15.25
CA GLY A 60 -9.54 -11.23 14.99
C GLY A 60 -8.57 -11.38 16.14
N ASP A 61 -8.10 -12.60 16.35
CA ASP A 61 -7.05 -12.88 17.32
C ASP A 61 -5.82 -12.01 17.06
N VAL A 62 -5.13 -11.61 18.13
CA VAL A 62 -3.88 -10.87 18.03
C VAL A 62 -2.82 -11.76 17.39
N VAL A 63 -2.33 -11.36 16.22
CA VAL A 63 -1.28 -12.06 15.48
C VAL A 63 0.08 -11.71 16.06
N VAL A 64 0.32 -10.41 16.25
CA VAL A 64 1.52 -9.88 16.88
C VAL A 64 1.15 -8.79 17.88
N SER A 65 1.83 -8.79 19.01
CA SER A 65 1.83 -7.70 19.99
C SER A 65 3.29 -7.36 20.28
N TYR A 66 3.58 -6.07 20.32
CA TYR A 66 4.90 -5.56 20.64
C TYR A 66 4.78 -4.52 21.76
N PRO A 67 5.67 -4.57 22.77
CA PRO A 67 5.75 -3.52 23.78
C PRO A 67 6.36 -2.27 23.14
N LYS A 68 6.62 -1.24 23.97
CA LYS A 68 7.49 -0.14 23.53
C LYS A 68 8.82 -0.71 23.05
N LEU A 69 9.24 -0.36 21.83
CA LEU A 69 10.52 -0.77 21.25
C LEU A 69 11.40 0.45 21.05
N GLU A 70 12.69 0.33 21.33
CA GLU A 70 13.67 1.38 21.05
C GLU A 70 14.88 0.80 20.33
N LYS A 71 15.42 1.58 19.39
CA LYS A 71 16.66 1.25 18.68
C LYS A 71 17.52 2.49 18.51
N LYS A 72 18.81 2.39 18.79
CA LYS A 72 19.82 3.43 18.63
C LYS A 72 20.95 2.92 17.76
N TYR A 73 21.23 3.69 16.71
CA TYR A 73 22.44 3.61 15.92
C TYR A 73 23.36 4.79 16.27
N SER A 74 24.52 4.86 15.63
CA SER A 74 25.50 5.92 15.88
C SER A 74 24.96 7.33 15.67
N SER A 75 24.13 7.56 14.64
CA SER A 75 23.61 8.88 14.26
C SER A 75 22.09 8.99 14.30
N PHE A 76 21.38 7.89 14.58
CA PHE A 76 19.93 7.81 14.45
C PHE A 76 19.33 7.02 15.62
N SER A 77 18.20 7.47 16.16
CA SER A 77 17.43 6.69 17.14
C SER A 77 15.96 6.62 16.77
N VAL A 78 15.29 5.53 17.15
CA VAL A 78 13.85 5.37 16.95
C VAL A 78 13.19 4.80 18.20
N SER A 79 12.07 5.40 18.60
CA SER A 79 11.18 4.91 19.65
C SER A 79 9.82 4.57 19.05
N ILE A 80 9.30 3.39 19.36
CA ILE A 80 8.03 2.89 18.83
C ILE A 80 7.14 2.58 20.02
N ASP A 81 5.98 3.22 20.06
CA ASP A 81 4.98 2.96 21.09
C ASP A 81 4.38 1.55 20.94
N PRO A 82 3.87 0.96 22.04
CA PRO A 82 3.33 -0.39 22.02
C PRO A 82 2.14 -0.51 21.06
N GLY A 83 1.96 -1.70 20.49
CA GLY A 83 0.90 -1.93 19.51
C GLY A 83 0.65 -3.39 19.21
N GLU A 84 -0.44 -3.62 18.48
CA GLU A 84 -0.92 -4.95 18.09
C GLU A 84 -1.33 -4.96 16.63
N VAL A 85 -1.17 -6.10 15.95
CA VAL A 85 -1.79 -6.38 14.65
C VAL A 85 -2.68 -7.60 14.81
N ARG A 86 -3.92 -7.50 14.36
CA ARG A 86 -4.93 -8.54 14.50
C ARG A 86 -5.15 -9.27 13.19
N LYS A 87 -5.71 -10.47 13.29
CA LYS A 87 -6.03 -11.31 12.15
C LYS A 87 -7.03 -10.60 11.24
N GLY A 88 -6.69 -10.47 9.96
CA GLY A 88 -7.52 -9.78 8.96
C GLY A 88 -7.22 -8.29 8.80
N ASP A 89 -6.40 -7.71 9.68
CA ASP A 89 -6.05 -6.29 9.63
C ASP A 89 -4.92 -6.04 8.63
N LEU A 90 -5.03 -4.93 7.91
CA LEU A 90 -3.93 -4.31 7.20
C LEU A 90 -3.47 -3.05 7.96
N LEU A 91 -2.32 -3.16 8.62
CA LEU A 91 -1.67 -2.06 9.33
C LEU A 91 -0.83 -1.25 8.35
N GLY A 92 -1.21 0.01 8.13
CA GLY A 92 -0.44 0.94 7.34
C GLY A 92 0.66 1.63 8.16
N ILE A 93 1.84 1.85 7.58
CA ILE A 93 2.90 2.64 8.19
C ILE A 93 3.20 3.84 7.28
N MET A 94 3.12 5.05 7.84
CA MET A 94 3.39 6.30 7.12
C MET A 94 4.36 7.19 7.87
N GLY A 95 5.06 8.05 7.12
CA GLY A 95 6.01 9.04 7.65
C GLY A 95 7.10 9.36 6.63
N ALA A 96 7.88 10.41 6.90
CA ALA A 96 9.01 10.78 6.06
C ALA A 96 10.09 9.67 6.00
N ASN A 97 10.97 9.77 5.02
CA ASN A 97 12.11 8.86 4.90
C ASN A 97 13.09 9.03 6.05
N ALA A 98 13.81 7.94 6.36
CA ALA A 98 14.79 7.90 7.43
C ALA A 98 14.24 8.23 8.84
N LEU A 99 12.96 7.90 9.09
CA LEU A 99 12.35 7.94 10.44
C LEU A 99 12.29 6.56 11.13
N GLY A 100 12.81 5.50 10.49
CA GLY A 100 12.87 4.16 11.09
C GLY A 100 11.69 3.23 10.78
N LYS A 101 10.89 3.51 9.74
CA LYS A 101 9.78 2.65 9.27
C LYS A 101 10.24 1.21 8.99
N THR A 102 11.25 1.06 8.13
CA THR A 102 11.84 -0.24 7.80
C THR A 102 12.51 -0.88 9.03
N THR A 103 13.09 -0.07 9.94
CA THR A 103 13.67 -0.56 11.20
C THR A 103 12.60 -1.17 12.11
N MET A 104 11.45 -0.52 12.29
CA MET A 104 10.30 -1.09 13.00
C MET A 104 9.90 -2.43 12.41
N MET A 105 9.77 -2.49 11.08
CA MET A 105 9.36 -3.72 10.42
C MET A 105 10.37 -4.85 10.61
N LYS A 106 11.68 -4.57 10.53
CA LYS A 106 12.75 -5.53 10.82
C LYS A 106 12.76 -6.00 12.27
N MET A 107 12.44 -5.12 13.22
CA MET A 107 12.33 -5.48 14.64
C MET A 107 11.12 -6.37 14.92
N ILE A 108 9.97 -6.06 14.33
CA ILE A 108 8.77 -6.92 14.39
C ILE A 108 9.06 -8.28 13.73
N ALA A 109 9.81 -8.28 12.62
CA ALA A 109 10.25 -9.49 11.93
C ALA A 109 11.33 -10.31 12.65
N GLY A 110 11.90 -9.79 13.75
CA GLY A 110 13.01 -10.43 14.45
C GLY A 110 14.31 -10.51 13.65
N VAL A 111 14.38 -9.81 12.51
CA VAL A 111 15.61 -9.66 11.70
C VAL A 111 16.59 -8.73 12.40
N GLU A 112 16.07 -7.74 13.11
CA GLU A 112 16.86 -6.78 13.88
C GLU A 112 16.42 -6.80 15.34
N LYS A 113 17.39 -6.80 16.27
CA LYS A 113 17.09 -6.78 17.70
C LYS A 113 16.89 -5.35 18.19
N PRO A 114 15.80 -5.02 18.89
CA PRO A 114 15.67 -3.75 19.59
C PRO A 114 16.71 -3.68 20.73
N ASP A 115 17.07 -2.46 21.13
CA ASP A 115 17.92 -2.21 22.29
C ASP A 115 17.11 -2.17 23.60
N SER A 116 15.80 -1.86 23.50
CA SER A 116 14.83 -1.93 24.60
C SER A 116 13.50 -2.53 24.12
N GLY A 117 12.88 -3.33 24.97
CA GLY A 117 11.67 -4.10 24.66
C GLY A 117 11.96 -5.42 23.93
N SER A 118 10.96 -6.29 23.83
CA SER A 118 11.08 -7.57 23.11
C SER A 118 9.75 -8.00 22.52
N VAL A 119 9.75 -8.38 21.24
CA VAL A 119 8.58 -8.98 20.59
C VAL A 119 8.48 -10.44 21.04
N GLY A 120 7.49 -10.75 21.87
CA GLY A 120 7.44 -12.01 22.62
C GLY A 120 7.13 -13.26 21.78
N LYS A 121 6.30 -13.14 20.74
CA LYS A 121 5.86 -14.28 19.92
C LYS A 121 6.73 -14.38 18.67
N LYS A 122 7.44 -15.51 18.51
CA LYS A 122 8.06 -15.86 17.22
C LYS A 122 6.95 -16.18 16.22
N ILE A 123 6.70 -15.26 15.31
CA ILE A 123 5.76 -15.42 14.20
C ILE A 123 6.54 -15.60 12.89
N LYS A 124 5.97 -16.36 11.96
CA LYS A 124 6.51 -16.47 10.61
C LYS A 124 6.11 -15.21 9.84
N ILE A 125 7.11 -14.45 9.41
CA ILE A 125 6.89 -13.24 8.62
C ILE A 125 7.41 -13.46 7.21
N SER A 126 6.55 -13.22 6.22
CA SER A 126 6.96 -13.12 4.84
C SER A 126 7.22 -11.66 4.51
N TYR A 127 8.42 -11.35 4.01
CA TYR A 127 8.88 -9.99 3.80
C TYR A 127 9.17 -9.71 2.31
N LYS A 128 8.53 -8.66 1.78
CA LYS A 128 8.88 -8.03 0.50
C LYS A 128 9.73 -6.77 0.80
N PRO A 129 11.01 -6.72 0.41
CA PRO A 129 11.86 -5.56 0.64
C PRO A 129 11.57 -4.41 -0.32
N GLN A 130 11.95 -3.19 0.07
CA GLN A 130 11.82 -1.97 -0.73
C GLN A 130 12.59 -2.09 -2.04
N TYR A 131 13.89 -2.39 -1.95
CA TYR A 131 14.77 -2.57 -3.10
C TYR A 131 14.76 -4.03 -3.56
N LEU A 132 14.41 -4.23 -4.82
CA LEU A 132 14.40 -5.53 -5.48
C LEU A 132 15.60 -5.63 -6.41
N THR A 133 16.24 -6.80 -6.44
CA THR A 133 17.24 -7.14 -7.45
C THR A 133 16.71 -8.22 -8.37
N ASN A 134 17.17 -8.23 -9.62
CA ASN A 134 16.79 -9.20 -10.64
C ASN A 134 18.00 -10.03 -11.10
N ASP A 135 19.00 -10.19 -10.25
CA ASP A 135 20.28 -10.83 -10.59
C ASP A 135 20.14 -12.35 -10.83
N VAL A 136 19.04 -12.93 -10.39
CA VAL A 136 18.75 -14.36 -10.51
C VAL A 136 18.16 -14.66 -11.88
N ASP A 137 18.78 -15.58 -12.61
CA ASP A 137 18.34 -16.02 -13.95
C ASP A 137 17.47 -17.27 -13.85
N ILE A 138 16.28 -17.13 -13.27
CA ILE A 138 15.27 -18.19 -13.25
C ILE A 138 13.99 -17.68 -13.86
N GLU A 139 13.17 -18.61 -14.34
CA GLU A 139 11.82 -18.30 -14.79
C GLU A 139 10.95 -17.85 -13.60
N VAL A 140 10.00 -16.96 -13.90
CA VAL A 140 9.06 -16.45 -12.89
C VAL A 140 8.29 -17.59 -12.24
N ILE A 141 7.83 -18.58 -13.01
CA ILE A 141 7.08 -19.72 -12.46
C ILE A 141 7.89 -20.48 -11.42
N THR A 142 9.17 -20.75 -11.70
CA THR A 142 10.07 -21.42 -10.75
C THR A 142 10.23 -20.61 -9.45
N MET A 143 10.35 -19.29 -9.54
CA MET A 143 10.42 -18.43 -8.35
C MET A 143 9.15 -18.52 -7.50
N LEU A 144 7.98 -18.52 -8.14
CA LEU A 144 6.68 -18.58 -7.48
C LEU A 144 6.43 -19.95 -6.83
N GLU A 145 6.74 -21.03 -7.53
CA GLU A 145 6.62 -22.40 -7.00
C GLU A 145 7.54 -22.66 -5.81
N ASN A 146 8.77 -22.12 -5.87
CA ASN A 146 9.70 -22.15 -4.73
C ASN A 146 9.13 -21.40 -3.51
N ALA A 147 8.42 -20.30 -3.71
CA ALA A 147 7.80 -19.55 -2.63
C ALA A 147 6.55 -20.23 -2.07
N ASN A 148 5.80 -20.92 -2.93
CA ASN A 148 4.61 -21.69 -2.57
C ASN A 148 4.93 -23.04 -1.90
N GLU A 149 6.15 -23.55 -2.09
CA GLU A 149 6.55 -24.92 -1.75
C GLU A 149 5.72 -25.97 -2.51
N GLY A 150 5.39 -25.68 -3.77
CA GLY A 150 4.55 -26.54 -4.62
C GLY A 150 4.20 -25.88 -5.95
N PHE A 151 3.62 -26.68 -6.85
CA PHE A 151 3.11 -26.20 -8.13
C PHE A 151 2.07 -25.10 -7.95
N ILE A 152 1.99 -24.21 -8.93
CA ILE A 152 1.04 -23.09 -8.92
C ILE A 152 -0.01 -23.18 -10.03
N ASP A 153 0.32 -23.76 -11.18
CA ASP A 153 -0.62 -23.84 -12.30
C ASP A 153 -1.85 -24.68 -11.91
N ASP A 154 -3.04 -24.15 -12.21
CA ASP A 154 -4.35 -24.74 -11.87
C ASP A 154 -4.58 -24.95 -10.37
N THR A 155 -3.98 -24.11 -9.52
CA THR A 155 -4.16 -24.15 -8.05
C THR A 155 -5.01 -22.98 -7.52
N THR A 156 -5.48 -23.14 -6.28
CA THR A 156 -6.16 -22.06 -5.55
C THR A 156 -5.30 -20.81 -5.40
N GLU A 157 -4.00 -20.96 -5.24
CA GLU A 157 -3.04 -19.87 -5.08
C GLU A 157 -2.89 -19.08 -6.38
N GLU A 158 -2.98 -19.75 -7.53
CA GLU A 158 -3.02 -19.08 -8.83
C GLU A 158 -4.25 -18.19 -8.96
N GLU A 159 -5.45 -18.73 -8.73
CA GLU A 159 -6.71 -17.98 -8.77
C GLU A 159 -6.73 -16.83 -7.75
N GLN A 160 -6.19 -17.05 -6.56
CA GLN A 160 -6.28 -16.10 -5.45
C GLN A 160 -5.19 -15.03 -5.46
N ILE A 161 -4.00 -15.31 -5.99
CA ILE A 161 -2.84 -14.39 -5.90
C ILE A 161 -2.34 -14.00 -7.30
N ILE A 162 -2.16 -14.96 -8.19
CA ILE A 162 -1.49 -14.73 -9.48
C ILE A 162 -2.42 -14.03 -10.48
N GLU A 163 -3.65 -14.51 -10.62
CA GLU A 163 -4.62 -13.92 -11.54
C GLU A 163 -4.97 -12.46 -11.17
N PRO A 164 -5.26 -12.11 -9.90
CA PRO A 164 -5.54 -10.73 -9.52
C PRO A 164 -4.37 -9.77 -9.77
N LEU A 165 -3.14 -10.26 -9.63
CA LEU A 165 -1.92 -9.50 -9.95
C LEU A 165 -1.58 -9.48 -11.45
N ARG A 166 -2.31 -10.23 -12.28
CA ARG A 166 -2.13 -10.30 -13.75
C ARG A 166 -0.72 -10.72 -14.17
N ILE A 167 -0.10 -11.64 -13.42
CA ILE A 167 1.29 -12.09 -13.67
C ILE A 167 1.41 -13.48 -14.30
N LYS A 168 0.31 -14.21 -14.55
CA LYS A 168 0.33 -15.53 -15.24
C LYS A 168 1.08 -15.48 -16.58
N LYS A 169 0.87 -14.40 -17.35
CA LYS A 169 1.58 -14.15 -18.63
C LYS A 169 3.10 -14.02 -18.51
N LEU A 170 3.65 -13.94 -17.30
CA LEU A 170 5.08 -13.77 -17.04
C LEU A 170 5.77 -15.09 -16.70
N TYR A 171 5.06 -16.21 -16.53
CA TYR A 171 5.60 -17.49 -16.06
C TYR A 171 6.90 -17.91 -16.75
N ASN A 172 6.91 -17.88 -18.08
CA ASN A 172 8.03 -18.33 -18.90
C ASN A 172 9.07 -17.22 -19.16
N LYS A 173 8.90 -16.02 -18.57
CA LYS A 173 9.91 -14.97 -18.66
C LYS A 173 10.99 -15.21 -17.60
N SER A 174 12.25 -14.91 -17.95
CA SER A 174 13.32 -14.82 -16.95
C SER A 174 13.16 -13.56 -16.11
N MET A 175 13.41 -13.69 -14.80
CA MET A 175 13.42 -12.60 -13.82
C MET A 175 14.32 -11.43 -14.25
N LYS A 176 15.43 -11.70 -14.94
CA LYS A 176 16.38 -10.67 -15.44
C LYS A 176 15.74 -9.68 -16.42
N TYR A 177 14.73 -10.11 -17.18
CA TYR A 177 14.12 -9.32 -18.24
C TYR A 177 12.80 -8.68 -17.85
N LEU A 178 12.40 -8.77 -16.59
CA LEU A 178 11.20 -8.11 -16.10
C LEU A 178 11.40 -6.59 -16.03
N SER A 179 10.39 -5.84 -16.44
CA SER A 179 10.30 -4.41 -16.12
C SER A 179 10.16 -4.20 -14.61
N GLY A 180 10.45 -2.98 -14.13
CA GLY A 180 10.33 -2.66 -12.70
C GLY A 180 8.94 -2.97 -12.12
N GLY A 181 7.86 -2.66 -12.85
CA GLY A 181 6.50 -2.96 -12.43
C GLY A 181 6.15 -4.45 -12.48
N GLU A 182 6.65 -5.20 -13.46
CA GLU A 182 6.50 -6.67 -13.50
C GLU A 182 7.25 -7.32 -12.33
N LEU A 183 8.51 -6.94 -12.10
CA LEU A 183 9.33 -7.42 -10.99
C LEU A 183 8.66 -7.13 -9.64
N GLN A 184 8.09 -5.94 -9.48
CA GLN A 184 7.35 -5.54 -8.29
C GLN A 184 6.15 -6.46 -8.03
N LYS A 185 5.33 -6.75 -9.04
CA LYS A 185 4.16 -7.63 -8.90
C LYS A 185 4.57 -9.07 -8.59
N VAL A 186 5.64 -9.56 -9.22
CA VAL A 186 6.21 -10.88 -8.91
C VAL A 186 6.73 -10.93 -7.47
N ALA A 187 7.41 -9.89 -6.98
CA ALA A 187 7.88 -9.83 -5.60
C ALA A 187 6.74 -9.79 -4.57
N VAL A 188 5.65 -9.06 -4.87
CA VAL A 188 4.44 -9.08 -4.04
C VAL A 188 3.83 -10.48 -4.02
N ALA A 189 3.63 -11.11 -5.19
CA ALA A 189 3.10 -12.47 -5.27
C ALA A 189 3.96 -13.49 -4.50
N THR A 190 5.27 -13.45 -4.71
CA THR A 190 6.26 -14.30 -4.02
C THR A 190 6.16 -14.14 -2.50
N CYS A 191 5.95 -12.92 -2.01
CA CYS A 191 5.75 -12.67 -0.59
C CYS A 191 4.45 -13.31 -0.09
N LEU A 192 3.34 -13.14 -0.81
CA LEU A 192 2.02 -13.63 -0.40
C LEU A 192 1.88 -15.15 -0.46
N LEU A 193 2.59 -15.82 -1.38
CA LEU A 193 2.60 -17.27 -1.53
C LEU A 193 3.27 -18.00 -0.35
N LYS A 194 4.23 -17.35 0.32
CA LYS A 194 4.89 -17.96 1.48
C LYS A 194 3.89 -18.15 2.62
N LYS A 195 3.94 -19.32 3.26
CA LYS A 195 3.15 -19.64 4.45
C LYS A 195 3.65 -18.81 5.64
N ALA A 196 2.97 -17.70 5.93
CA ALA A 196 3.30 -16.77 7.00
C ALA A 196 2.08 -16.41 7.87
N ASP A 197 2.36 -16.01 9.11
CA ASP A 197 1.38 -15.48 10.06
C ASP A 197 1.10 -13.99 9.77
N LEU A 198 2.12 -13.27 9.30
CA LEU A 198 2.06 -11.85 8.97
C LEU A 198 2.87 -11.57 7.69
N TYR A 199 2.30 -10.77 6.79
CA TYR A 199 2.98 -10.32 5.58
C TYR A 199 3.49 -8.89 5.78
N ALA A 200 4.72 -8.62 5.36
CA ALA A 200 5.37 -7.35 5.54
C ALA A 200 5.80 -6.83 4.16
N LEU A 201 5.20 -5.74 3.69
CA LEU A 201 5.43 -5.20 2.35
C LEU A 201 5.99 -3.78 2.45
N ASP A 202 7.26 -3.62 2.05
CA ASP A 202 7.91 -2.32 1.98
C ASP A 202 7.82 -1.76 0.56
N GLU A 203 7.12 -0.64 0.42
CA GLU A 203 6.76 0.06 -0.83
C GLU A 203 6.22 -0.89 -1.91
N PRO A 204 5.06 -1.54 -1.71
CA PRO A 204 4.44 -2.41 -2.71
C PRO A 204 3.98 -1.65 -3.96
N SER A 205 3.77 -0.32 -3.90
CA SER A 205 3.34 0.48 -5.06
C SER A 205 4.47 1.01 -5.94
N ALA A 206 5.73 0.83 -5.53
CA ALA A 206 6.88 1.34 -6.25
C ALA A 206 6.90 0.83 -7.70
N PHE A 207 7.25 1.71 -8.65
CA PHE A 207 7.30 1.44 -10.09
C PHE A 207 5.99 1.02 -10.77
N LEU A 208 4.89 0.85 -10.02
CA LEU A 208 3.58 0.55 -10.58
C LEU A 208 2.95 1.82 -11.16
N ASP A 209 2.25 1.66 -12.29
CA ASP A 209 1.36 2.69 -12.81
C ASP A 209 0.11 2.84 -11.94
N VAL A 210 -0.67 3.89 -12.18
CA VAL A 210 -1.85 4.21 -11.35
C VAL A 210 -2.87 3.07 -11.33
N GLU A 211 -3.03 2.33 -12.43
CA GLU A 211 -3.97 1.21 -12.51
C GLU A 211 -3.48 0.03 -11.66
N ASP A 212 -2.24 -0.39 -11.85
CA ASP A 212 -1.63 -1.49 -11.10
C ASP A 212 -1.55 -1.15 -9.61
N ARG A 213 -1.29 0.12 -9.21
CA ARG A 213 -1.32 0.54 -7.80
C ARG A 213 -2.68 0.32 -7.16
N ILE A 214 -3.75 0.79 -7.81
CA ILE A 214 -5.12 0.64 -7.29
C ILE A 214 -5.49 -0.85 -7.25
N ALA A 215 -5.13 -1.62 -8.28
CA ALA A 215 -5.39 -3.05 -8.34
C ALA A 215 -4.70 -3.83 -7.21
N VAL A 216 -3.38 -3.60 -7.03
CA VAL A 216 -2.59 -4.20 -5.95
C VAL A 216 -3.15 -3.79 -4.59
N GLY A 217 -3.52 -2.52 -4.39
CA GLY A 217 -4.10 -2.06 -3.14
C GLY A 217 -5.42 -2.77 -2.80
N LYS A 218 -6.38 -2.78 -3.73
CA LYS A 218 -7.66 -3.49 -3.54
C LYS A 218 -7.45 -4.98 -3.29
N PHE A 219 -6.50 -5.57 -4.02
CA PHE A 219 -6.15 -6.97 -3.85
C PHE A 219 -5.59 -7.26 -2.46
N LEU A 220 -4.60 -6.49 -1.96
CA LEU A 220 -4.02 -6.68 -0.63
C LEU A 220 -5.06 -6.56 0.49
N GLN A 221 -5.97 -5.59 0.38
CA GLN A 221 -7.07 -5.45 1.33
C GLN A 221 -7.99 -6.67 1.32
N LYS A 222 -8.43 -7.11 0.12
CA LYS A 222 -9.26 -8.30 -0.01
C LYS A 222 -8.53 -9.55 0.49
N PHE A 223 -7.24 -9.65 0.21
CA PHE A 223 -6.41 -10.78 0.61
C PHE A 223 -6.36 -10.91 2.14
N CYS A 224 -6.15 -9.81 2.86
CA CYS A 224 -6.15 -9.83 4.33
C CYS A 224 -7.53 -10.22 4.88
N ARG A 225 -8.59 -9.56 4.42
CA ARG A 225 -9.95 -9.74 4.94
C ARG A 225 -10.55 -11.11 4.60
N SER A 226 -10.51 -11.51 3.33
CA SER A 226 -11.18 -12.73 2.87
C SER A 226 -10.43 -14.00 3.25
N PHE A 227 -9.09 -13.97 3.32
CA PHE A 227 -8.29 -15.15 3.67
C PHE A 227 -7.84 -15.17 5.14
N GLY A 228 -8.31 -14.20 5.95
CA GLY A 228 -7.95 -14.08 7.36
C GLY A 228 -6.44 -13.94 7.57
N LYS A 229 -5.76 -13.26 6.64
CA LYS A 229 -4.33 -12.94 6.71
C LYS A 229 -4.17 -11.52 7.24
N SER A 230 -2.98 -11.19 7.73
CA SER A 230 -2.69 -9.83 8.21
C SER A 230 -1.46 -9.31 7.51
N ALA A 231 -1.42 -8.00 7.28
CA ALA A 231 -0.28 -7.38 6.62
C ALA A 231 0.13 -6.07 7.29
N ILE A 232 1.43 -5.79 7.23
CA ILE A 232 2.02 -4.47 7.44
C ILE A 232 2.43 -3.94 6.08
N VAL A 233 1.98 -2.73 5.73
CA VAL A 233 2.34 -2.06 4.49
C VAL A 233 3.01 -0.73 4.81
N ILE A 234 4.23 -0.54 4.31
CA ILE A 234 4.91 0.75 4.29
C ILE A 234 4.76 1.30 2.88
N ASP A 235 4.17 2.50 2.74
CA ASP A 235 4.10 3.18 1.45
C ASP A 235 4.06 4.70 1.63
N HIS A 236 4.39 5.43 0.56
CA HIS A 236 4.36 6.89 0.47
C HIS A 236 3.14 7.41 -0.28
N ASP A 237 2.43 6.54 -0.99
CA ASP A 237 1.22 6.89 -1.72
C ASP A 237 0.02 6.98 -0.77
N LEU A 238 -0.37 8.21 -0.43
CA LEU A 238 -1.53 8.49 0.42
C LEU A 238 -2.84 7.90 -0.12
N GLN A 239 -3.00 7.76 -1.44
CA GLN A 239 -4.21 7.18 -2.02
C GLN A 239 -4.23 5.67 -1.83
N LEU A 240 -3.08 5.00 -1.97
CA LEU A 240 -2.95 3.60 -1.65
C LEU A 240 -3.22 3.37 -0.16
N MET A 241 -2.56 4.13 0.72
CA MET A 241 -2.68 3.96 2.17
C MET A 241 -4.13 4.19 2.66
N ASP A 242 -4.82 5.19 2.10
CA ASP A 242 -6.25 5.43 2.31
C ASP A 242 -7.13 4.24 1.91
N LEU A 243 -6.79 3.61 0.78
CA LEU A 243 -7.51 2.49 0.20
C LEU A 243 -7.29 1.21 1.00
N VAL A 244 -6.06 0.91 1.40
CA VAL A 244 -5.69 -0.41 1.94
C VAL A 244 -5.80 -0.52 3.45
N SER A 245 -5.52 0.56 4.19
CA SER A 245 -5.28 0.48 5.64
C SER A 245 -6.57 0.47 6.45
N ASP A 246 -6.61 -0.38 7.49
CA ASP A 246 -7.65 -0.40 8.52
C ASP A 246 -7.25 0.49 9.71
N SER A 247 -5.99 0.34 10.13
CA SER A 247 -5.31 1.17 11.13
C SER A 247 -3.96 1.61 10.60
N MET A 248 -3.35 2.62 11.23
CA MET A 248 -2.06 3.13 10.78
C MET A 248 -1.15 3.55 11.94
N VAL A 249 0.14 3.34 11.77
CA VAL A 249 1.21 3.89 12.61
C VAL A 249 1.80 5.10 11.89
N ILE A 250 1.88 6.22 12.58
CA ILE A 250 2.47 7.45 12.06
C ILE A 250 3.86 7.64 12.65
N PHE A 251 4.85 7.81 11.77
CA PHE A 251 6.21 8.17 12.09
C PHE A 251 6.41 9.68 12.00
N GLU A 252 6.93 10.25 13.09
CA GLU A 252 7.25 11.66 13.26
C GLU A 252 8.73 11.79 13.71
N GLY A 253 9.29 12.99 13.62
CA GLY A 253 10.67 13.27 14.05
C GLY A 253 11.50 13.96 12.98
N THR A 254 12.82 13.89 13.14
CA THR A 254 13.80 14.53 12.26
C THR A 254 14.52 13.45 11.46
N SER A 255 14.37 13.47 10.13
CA SER A 255 14.97 12.49 9.21
C SER A 255 16.46 12.29 9.50
N SER A 256 16.86 11.03 9.64
CA SER A 256 18.23 10.59 9.91
C SER A 256 18.78 10.96 11.30
N VAL A 257 17.99 11.58 12.19
CA VAL A 257 18.39 11.96 13.55
C VAL A 257 17.57 11.21 14.60
N GLU A 258 16.25 11.37 14.57
CA GLU A 258 15.35 10.72 15.51
C GLU A 258 13.98 10.44 14.88
N GLY A 259 13.43 9.27 15.21
CA GLY A 259 12.10 8.85 14.80
C GLY A 259 11.26 8.46 16.00
N TYR A 260 9.99 8.80 15.94
CA TYR A 260 8.99 8.36 16.90
C TYR A 260 7.79 7.79 16.15
N ALA A 261 7.37 6.58 16.52
CA ALA A 261 6.22 5.91 15.94
C ALA A 261 5.10 5.79 16.96
N THR A 262 3.89 6.17 16.57
CA THR A 262 2.70 6.04 17.42
C THR A 262 2.30 4.58 17.62
N SER A 263 1.47 4.30 18.61
CA SER A 263 0.64 3.09 18.58
C SER A 263 -0.23 3.06 17.32
N PRO A 264 -0.70 1.88 16.86
CA PRO A 264 -1.68 1.80 15.77
C PRO A 264 -2.91 2.65 16.09
N LEU A 265 -3.18 3.64 15.24
CA LEU A 265 -4.34 4.53 15.33
C LEU A 265 -5.42 4.10 14.33
N PRO A 266 -6.71 4.31 14.63
CA PRO A 266 -7.75 4.22 13.61
C PRO A 266 -7.40 5.10 12.41
N LYS A 267 -7.69 4.65 11.18
CA LYS A 267 -7.32 5.36 9.95
C LYS A 267 -7.68 6.85 9.97
N ILE A 268 -8.87 7.22 10.46
CA ILE A 268 -9.31 8.63 10.50
C ILE A 268 -8.38 9.47 11.39
N ASP A 269 -7.99 8.95 12.55
CA ASP A 269 -7.16 9.66 13.51
C ASP A 269 -5.72 9.76 13.02
N ALA A 270 -5.19 8.67 12.46
CA ALA A 270 -3.89 8.62 11.82
C ALA A 270 -3.78 9.63 10.66
N MET A 271 -4.76 9.63 9.75
CA MET A 271 -4.77 10.53 8.60
C MET A 271 -4.92 11.99 9.03
N ASN A 272 -5.76 12.29 10.03
CA ASN A 272 -5.85 13.65 10.58
C ASN A 272 -4.51 14.10 11.18
N ARG A 273 -3.85 13.23 11.96
CA ARG A 273 -2.54 13.53 12.57
C ARG A 273 -1.47 13.78 11.51
N PHE A 274 -1.37 12.89 10.52
CA PHE A 274 -0.38 13.00 9.45
C PHE A 274 -0.62 14.22 8.54
N LEU A 275 -1.86 14.44 8.11
CA LEU A 275 -2.19 15.58 7.25
C LEU A 275 -2.02 16.92 7.96
N LYS A 276 -2.26 16.96 9.28
CA LYS A 276 -1.97 18.13 10.12
C LYS A 276 -0.48 18.45 10.17
N SER A 277 0.41 17.45 10.25
CA SER A 277 1.85 17.71 10.27
C SER A 277 2.37 18.26 8.93
N LEU A 278 1.67 17.98 7.84
CA LEU A 278 1.96 18.53 6.51
C LEU A 278 1.27 19.88 6.23
N ASP A 279 0.37 20.33 7.13
CA ASP A 279 -0.54 21.47 6.92
C ASP A 279 -1.39 21.39 5.63
N ILE A 280 -1.82 20.18 5.27
CA ILE A 280 -2.62 19.90 4.07
C ILE A 280 -3.98 19.34 4.48
N THR A 281 -5.07 19.73 3.81
CA THR A 281 -6.39 19.13 4.01
C THR A 281 -6.88 18.33 2.80
N PHE A 282 -7.59 17.24 3.07
CA PHE A 282 -8.12 16.31 2.09
C PHE A 282 -9.65 16.29 2.11
N ARG A 283 -10.25 16.17 0.93
CA ARG A 283 -11.66 15.90 0.72
C ARG A 283 -11.86 14.71 -0.21
N ARG A 284 -13.10 14.20 -0.27
CA ARG A 284 -13.50 13.22 -1.29
C ARG A 284 -13.99 13.95 -2.53
N ASP A 285 -13.58 13.49 -3.71
CA ASP A 285 -14.22 13.94 -4.97
C ASP A 285 -15.65 13.39 -5.05
N GLU A 286 -16.60 14.22 -5.49
CA GLU A 286 -18.03 13.88 -5.50
C GLU A 286 -18.35 12.67 -6.40
N LYS A 287 -17.59 12.48 -7.49
CA LYS A 287 -17.87 11.42 -8.47
C LYS A 287 -17.06 10.16 -8.19
N SER A 288 -15.75 10.30 -8.11
CA SER A 288 -14.84 9.14 -7.99
C SER A 288 -14.63 8.68 -6.55
N ARG A 289 -15.10 9.46 -5.57
CA ARG A 289 -14.77 9.33 -4.15
C ARG A 289 -13.27 9.26 -3.89
N ARG A 290 -12.42 9.70 -4.80
CA ARG A 290 -10.97 9.68 -4.57
C ARG A 290 -10.55 10.70 -3.51
N PRO A 291 -9.48 10.44 -2.75
CA PRO A 291 -8.85 11.46 -1.93
C PRO A 291 -8.35 12.61 -2.82
N ARG A 292 -8.62 13.84 -2.41
CA ARG A 292 -8.21 15.05 -3.13
C ARG A 292 -7.77 16.12 -2.15
N VAL A 293 -6.56 16.61 -2.38
CA VAL A 293 -5.98 17.78 -1.69
C VAL A 293 -6.80 19.04 -1.98
N ASN A 294 -7.08 19.83 -0.96
CA ASN A 294 -7.61 21.18 -1.14
C ASN A 294 -6.51 22.15 -1.52
N LYS A 295 -6.88 23.19 -2.28
CA LYS A 295 -5.97 24.31 -2.52
C LYS A 295 -5.76 25.05 -1.19
N ASP A 296 -4.50 25.32 -0.87
CA ASP A 296 -4.13 26.07 0.32
C ASP A 296 -4.87 27.41 0.39
N GLY A 297 -5.38 27.75 1.58
CA GLY A 297 -6.12 28.97 1.85
C GLY A 297 -7.53 29.04 1.22
N SER A 298 -7.99 27.99 0.53
CA SER A 298 -9.36 27.92 0.01
C SER A 298 -10.39 27.91 1.15
N ARG A 299 -11.66 28.25 0.85
CA ARG A 299 -12.74 28.24 1.85
C ARG A 299 -12.86 26.89 2.56
N LEU A 300 -12.78 25.79 1.81
CA LEU A 300 -12.88 24.44 2.36
C LEU A 300 -11.65 24.05 3.19
N ASP A 301 -10.45 24.48 2.76
CA ASP A 301 -9.22 24.25 3.52
C ASP A 301 -9.26 24.96 4.89
N LYS A 302 -9.65 26.24 4.89
CA LYS A 302 -9.80 27.04 6.12
C LYS A 302 -10.84 26.45 7.08
N ASP A 303 -11.99 26.02 6.56
CA ASP A 303 -13.04 25.38 7.35
C ASP A 303 -12.57 24.05 7.96
N GLN A 304 -11.87 23.22 7.18
CA GLN A 304 -11.31 21.97 7.66
C GLN A 304 -10.22 22.17 8.73
N LYS A 305 -9.28 23.10 8.51
CA LYS A 305 -8.24 23.46 9.48
C LYS A 305 -8.85 24.03 10.78
N GLY A 306 -9.84 24.93 10.66
CA GLY A 306 -10.54 25.53 11.80
C GLY A 306 -11.31 24.52 12.65
N ASN A 307 -11.82 23.45 12.03
CA ASN A 307 -12.50 22.34 12.71
C ASN A 307 -11.56 21.19 13.12
N HIS A 308 -10.24 21.35 12.98
CA HIS A 308 -9.23 20.30 13.21
C HIS A 308 -9.50 18.99 12.45
N ASN A 309 -10.12 19.08 11.28
CA ASN A 309 -10.48 17.94 10.46
C ASN A 309 -9.77 18.00 9.10
N TYR A 310 -8.51 17.58 9.11
CA TYR A 310 -7.61 17.56 7.96
C TYR A 310 -7.96 16.44 6.97
N TYR A 311 -8.65 15.40 7.44
CA TYR A 311 -9.20 14.33 6.62
C TYR A 311 -10.69 14.56 6.32
N TYR A 312 -11.30 13.73 5.48
CA TYR A 312 -12.73 13.87 5.18
C TYR A 312 -13.59 13.17 6.26
N LYS A 313 -14.78 13.72 6.54
CA LYS A 313 -15.75 13.10 7.46
C LYS A 313 -16.44 11.91 6.77
N LYS A 314 -16.91 10.94 7.58
CA LYS A 314 -17.77 9.84 7.12
C LYS A 314 -19.01 10.36 6.39
#